data_AF-A0A4D9CWH9-F1
#
_entry.id   AF-A0A4D9CWH9-F1
#
_cell.length_a   1.000
_cell.length_b   1.000
_cell.length_c   1.000
_cell.angle_alpha   90.00
_cell.angle_beta   90.00
_cell.angle_gamma   90.00
#
_symmetry.space_group_name_H-M   'P 1'
#
loop_
_entity.id
_entity.type
_entity.pdbx_description
1 polymer ?
#
loop_
_entity_poly.entity_id
_entity_poly.type
_entity_poly.pdbx_seq_one_letter_code
_entity_poly.pdbx_strand_id
1 'polypeptide(L)'
;MAADIMNDVEPTSALLPTQPSTRNGPPSDSPTSAGKLSPFSSTLVPIPRNHTDSGDAEGDCDTAQYIINCLHYNMAIDPSVVITLRTRWATMQPTKSFCEGSLLPLAGILDRNKFIRRLHLSGAGVTNVKATAGNGDSNARILHQVLLSNDCINILDISNTGIDDSGLAEVCQGMAVNSAVTTLNVARNCFSAQGALMLEDMLQKNTRLKYLDVSRNALGFKCINRLQCCAKLRNVEMRVEGNYVFEEILNSLTHGLGFIASVVGTLLLMSAASAPGTTPYHWWSCLLFSLSLMMLYISSSLYHSFFMLPHAKDVLQILDHVGIYLLIAGSYSPIMMIALHHSHRANLLLLLEWLTAFGGICVSIASSGVGVSNQATNLVEVFIFLGMGCAAFGIWDDLVANLPATALYLLVGGGMAYIIGVVFFILGEIKPIYHMVWHMFVMLGSLLHWLCVYHFVVGMDLVATQQR
;
A
#
# COMPACT_ATOMS: atom_id res chain seq x y z
N MET A 1 -29.33 -24.13 -33.93
CA MET A 1 -29.05 -25.16 -34.94
C MET A 1 -27.55 -25.35 -34.99
N ALA A 2 -26.96 -26.54 -34.82
CA ALA A 2 -27.45 -27.85 -34.37
C ALA A 2 -26.20 -28.74 -34.13
N ALA A 3 -26.14 -29.74 -33.25
CA ALA A 3 -27.00 -30.14 -32.13
C ALA A 3 -26.19 -31.06 -31.17
N ASP A 4 -26.64 -31.25 -29.93
CA ASP A 4 -26.02 -32.15 -28.95
C ASP A 4 -26.38 -33.63 -29.17
N ILE A 5 -25.36 -34.51 -29.23
CA ILE A 5 -25.39 -35.98 -29.08
C ILE A 5 -23.99 -36.36 -28.54
N MET A 6 -23.75 -37.15 -27.48
CA MET A 6 -24.57 -38.17 -26.79
C MET A 6 -24.31 -38.21 -25.26
N ASN A 7 -25.19 -38.87 -24.52
CA ASN A 7 -25.21 -38.97 -23.05
C ASN A 7 -24.52 -40.22 -22.45
N ASP A 8 -24.11 -40.09 -21.18
CA ASP A 8 -24.12 -41.03 -20.03
C ASP A 8 -23.61 -42.49 -20.14
N VAL A 9 -22.80 -42.91 -19.15
CA VAL A 9 -23.05 -44.04 -18.21
C VAL A 9 -22.15 -43.92 -16.96
N GLU A 10 -22.75 -44.01 -15.76
CA GLU A 10 -22.15 -44.29 -14.44
C GLU A 10 -22.86 -45.54 -13.82
N PRO A 11 -22.56 -46.04 -12.60
CA PRO A 11 -21.26 -46.47 -12.06
C PRO A 11 -21.34 -47.85 -11.33
N THR A 12 -20.23 -48.53 -11.03
CA THR A 12 -20.11 -49.63 -10.01
C THR A 12 -18.63 -50.04 -9.85
N SER A 13 -18.12 -50.71 -8.79
CA SER A 13 -18.38 -50.67 -7.33
C SER A 13 -17.43 -51.67 -6.63
N ALA A 14 -16.69 -51.23 -5.60
CA ALA A 14 -15.99 -52.02 -4.55
C ALA A 14 -15.00 -53.17 -4.91
N LEU A 15 -13.82 -53.19 -4.25
CA LEU A 15 -13.43 -54.23 -3.27
C LEU A 15 -12.04 -53.98 -2.61
N LEU A 16 -11.86 -54.52 -1.40
CA LEU A 16 -10.64 -54.60 -0.55
C LEU A 16 -10.21 -56.09 -0.46
N PRO A 17 -8.97 -56.49 -0.03
CA PRO A 17 -8.29 -56.15 1.24
C PRO A 17 -6.81 -55.69 0.99
N THR A 18 -5.75 -55.81 1.83
CA THR A 18 -5.43 -56.59 3.07
C THR A 18 -4.26 -55.93 3.86
N GLN A 19 -3.97 -56.41 5.08
CA GLN A 19 -2.71 -56.14 5.83
C GLN A 19 -1.79 -57.38 5.86
N PRO A 20 -0.56 -57.26 6.41
CA PRO A 20 -0.31 -57.86 7.73
C PRO A 20 0.39 -56.93 8.75
N SER A 21 0.58 -57.43 9.99
CA SER A 21 1.23 -56.76 11.15
C SER A 21 2.64 -57.37 11.42
N THR A 22 3.51 -56.94 12.35
CA THR A 22 3.35 -56.84 13.83
C THR A 22 4.37 -55.95 14.57
N ARG A 23 3.91 -55.26 15.63
CA ARG A 23 4.56 -54.92 16.94
C ARG A 23 6.08 -54.62 17.06
N ASN A 24 6.41 -53.44 17.61
CA ASN A 24 6.81 -53.25 19.03
C ASN A 24 6.93 -51.74 19.42
N GLY A 25 6.81 -51.41 20.71
CA GLY A 25 7.03 -50.08 21.34
C GLY A 25 7.69 -50.27 22.73
N PRO A 26 7.62 -49.36 23.74
CA PRO A 26 6.98 -48.03 23.88
C PRO A 26 8.07 -46.93 24.17
N PRO A 27 7.89 -45.81 24.91
CA PRO A 27 6.70 -45.00 25.32
C PRO A 27 6.62 -43.65 24.56
N SER A 28 5.50 -42.94 24.37
CA SER A 28 4.25 -42.67 25.13
C SER A 28 4.25 -41.37 25.96
N ASP A 29 4.09 -40.24 25.25
CA ASP A 29 3.49 -39.00 25.75
C ASP A 29 2.34 -38.61 24.81
N SER A 30 1.18 -38.19 25.35
CA SER A 30 -0.04 -37.96 24.57
C SER A 30 -0.49 -36.49 24.60
N PRO A 31 -0.84 -35.88 23.44
CA PRO A 31 -1.43 -34.54 23.43
C PRO A 31 -2.86 -34.59 23.96
N THR A 32 -3.18 -33.71 24.92
CA THR A 32 -4.53 -33.59 25.48
C THR A 32 -5.53 -32.99 24.49
N SER A 33 -6.78 -33.41 24.62
CA SER A 33 -7.84 -33.16 23.65
C SER A 33 -8.19 -31.70 23.44
N ALA A 34 -8.18 -31.24 22.18
CA ALA A 34 -8.93 -30.06 21.77
C ALA A 34 -10.44 -30.34 21.89
N GLY A 35 -11.09 -29.72 22.87
CA GLY A 35 -12.54 -29.82 23.05
C GLY A 35 -13.29 -29.13 21.91
N LYS A 36 -14.19 -29.84 21.24
CA LYS A 36 -15.14 -29.21 20.29
C LYS A 36 -16.10 -28.32 21.08
N LEU A 37 -16.05 -27.02 20.84
CA LEU A 37 -17.12 -26.11 21.28
C LEU A 37 -18.42 -26.51 20.58
N SER A 38 -19.48 -26.69 21.36
CA SER A 38 -20.85 -26.86 20.87
C SER A 38 -21.37 -25.54 20.27
N PRO A 39 -22.32 -25.58 19.30
CA PRO A 39 -22.97 -24.36 18.83
C PRO A 39 -23.61 -23.62 20.02
N PHE A 40 -23.31 -22.32 20.15
CA PHE A 40 -23.80 -21.51 21.27
C PHE A 40 -25.33 -21.40 21.21
N SER A 41 -25.97 -21.74 22.33
CA SER A 41 -27.42 -21.59 22.50
C SER A 41 -27.83 -20.12 22.43
N SER A 42 -28.99 -19.84 21.86
CA SER A 42 -29.50 -18.48 21.56
C SER A 42 -30.03 -17.73 22.78
N THR A 43 -29.30 -17.75 23.89
CA THR A 43 -29.73 -17.17 25.17
C THR A 43 -28.57 -16.42 25.84
N LEU A 44 -28.59 -15.09 25.74
CA LEU A 44 -27.64 -14.22 26.44
C LEU A 44 -27.77 -14.41 27.96
N VAL A 45 -26.64 -14.62 28.65
CA VAL A 45 -26.57 -14.57 30.11
C VAL A 45 -26.76 -13.11 30.56
N PRO A 46 -27.66 -12.80 31.53
CA PRO A 46 -27.87 -11.43 31.97
C PRO A 46 -26.62 -10.79 32.58
N ILE A 47 -26.27 -9.59 32.14
CA ILE A 47 -25.14 -8.81 32.68
C ILE A 47 -25.47 -8.39 34.13
N PRO A 48 -24.61 -8.69 35.13
CA PRO A 48 -24.83 -8.24 36.50
C PRO A 48 -24.81 -6.70 36.62
N ARG A 49 -25.86 -6.13 37.23
CA ARG A 49 -25.95 -4.70 37.55
C ARG A 49 -25.86 -4.50 39.06
N ASN A 50 -24.79 -3.85 39.52
CA ASN A 50 -24.69 -3.28 40.86
C ASN A 50 -24.64 -1.75 40.74
N HIS A 51 -25.45 -1.05 41.55
CA HIS A 51 -25.41 0.41 41.69
C HIS A 51 -24.78 0.77 43.04
N THR A 52 -23.73 1.59 43.03
CA THR A 52 -23.13 2.19 44.24
C THR A 52 -22.52 3.56 43.91
N ASP A 53 -23.28 4.63 44.07
CA ASP A 53 -22.78 6.01 43.91
C ASP A 53 -21.78 6.37 45.02
N SER A 54 -20.48 6.44 44.71
CA SER A 54 -19.52 7.23 45.51
C SER A 54 -18.23 7.49 44.72
N GLY A 55 -17.87 8.78 44.61
CA GLY A 55 -16.92 9.29 43.61
C GLY A 55 -15.49 8.76 43.66
N ASP A 56 -15.07 8.06 44.71
CA ASP A 56 -13.72 7.43 44.81
C ASP A 56 -13.75 5.89 44.86
N ALA A 57 -14.91 5.28 45.16
CA ALA A 57 -15.01 3.82 45.26
C ALA A 57 -15.15 3.12 43.90
N GLU A 58 -15.70 3.80 42.89
CA GLU A 58 -15.97 3.21 41.57
C GLU A 58 -14.71 2.70 40.86
N GLY A 59 -13.55 3.34 41.06
CA GLY A 59 -12.30 2.95 40.39
C GLY A 59 -11.79 1.58 40.82
N ASP A 60 -11.83 1.29 42.11
CA ASP A 60 -11.54 -0.06 42.64
C ASP A 60 -12.72 -1.03 42.38
N CYS A 61 -13.97 -0.54 42.29
CA CYS A 61 -15.13 -1.36 41.93
C CYS A 61 -15.10 -1.88 40.48
N ASP A 62 -14.87 -1.02 39.48
CA ASP A 62 -14.70 -1.42 38.07
C ASP A 62 -13.49 -2.35 37.91
N THR A 63 -12.40 -2.07 38.63
CA THR A 63 -11.19 -2.92 38.63
C THR A 63 -11.46 -4.31 39.22
N ALA A 64 -12.16 -4.39 40.36
CA ALA A 64 -12.57 -5.65 40.97
C ALA A 64 -13.55 -6.42 40.08
N GLN A 65 -14.52 -5.73 39.46
CA GLN A 65 -15.47 -6.34 38.54
C GLN A 65 -14.76 -6.89 37.29
N TYR A 66 -13.76 -6.19 36.74
CA TYR A 66 -12.95 -6.71 35.62
C TYR A 66 -12.21 -7.99 36.00
N ILE A 67 -11.62 -8.03 37.21
CA ILE A 67 -10.92 -9.23 37.73
C ILE A 67 -11.91 -10.39 37.93
N ILE A 68 -13.07 -10.14 38.52
CA ILE A 68 -14.14 -11.14 38.70
C ILE A 68 -14.63 -11.67 37.35
N ASN A 69 -14.85 -10.78 36.37
CA ASN A 69 -15.30 -11.17 35.03
C ASN A 69 -14.22 -11.98 34.29
N CYS A 70 -12.94 -11.61 34.40
CA CYS A 70 -11.83 -12.38 33.86
C CYS A 70 -11.80 -13.81 34.44
N LEU A 71 -11.97 -13.96 35.76
CA LEU A 71 -12.07 -15.28 36.40
C LEU A 71 -13.30 -16.06 35.91
N HIS A 72 -14.46 -15.40 35.76
CA HIS A 72 -15.70 -16.03 35.29
C HIS A 72 -15.59 -16.55 33.85
N TYR A 73 -14.99 -15.77 32.94
CA TYR A 73 -14.78 -16.15 31.54
C TYR A 73 -13.49 -16.97 31.31
N ASN A 74 -12.81 -17.42 32.38
CA ASN A 74 -11.52 -18.14 32.33
C ASN A 74 -10.45 -17.40 31.49
N MET A 75 -10.43 -16.08 31.58
CA MET A 75 -9.52 -15.19 30.86
C MET A 75 -8.39 -14.70 31.76
N ALA A 76 -7.16 -14.70 31.23
CA ALA A 76 -6.01 -14.13 31.92
C ALA A 76 -6.11 -12.59 31.98
N ILE A 77 -6.14 -12.04 33.19
CA ILE A 77 -6.21 -10.59 33.50
C ILE A 77 -5.12 -9.80 32.74
N ASP A 78 -5.47 -8.68 32.11
CA ASP A 78 -4.52 -7.75 31.48
C ASP A 78 -4.09 -6.64 32.45
N PRO A 79 -2.80 -6.52 32.80
CA PRO A 79 -2.33 -5.49 33.74
C PRO A 79 -2.60 -4.05 33.29
N SER A 80 -2.55 -3.78 31.98
CA SER A 80 -2.79 -2.42 31.47
C SER A 80 -4.26 -2.03 31.60
N VAL A 81 -5.18 -2.98 31.43
CA VAL A 81 -6.62 -2.75 31.68
C VAL A 81 -6.87 -2.48 33.17
N VAL A 82 -6.27 -3.25 34.07
CA VAL A 82 -6.32 -3.02 35.52
C VAL A 82 -5.81 -1.62 35.89
N ILE A 83 -4.65 -1.23 35.35
CA ILE A 83 -4.07 0.09 35.59
C ILE A 83 -4.97 1.20 35.05
N THR A 84 -5.49 1.07 33.83
CA THR A 84 -6.41 2.06 33.22
C THR A 84 -7.67 2.27 34.08
N LEU A 85 -8.34 1.19 34.49
CA LEU A 85 -9.56 1.28 35.30
C LEU A 85 -9.26 1.92 36.66
N ARG A 86 -8.23 1.43 37.36
CA ARG A 86 -7.88 1.90 38.71
C ARG A 86 -7.41 3.35 38.75
N THR A 87 -6.67 3.79 37.74
CA THR A 87 -6.19 5.19 37.61
C THR A 87 -7.15 6.11 36.87
N ARG A 88 -8.31 5.59 36.40
CA ARG A 88 -9.29 6.30 35.55
C ARG A 88 -8.65 6.97 34.32
N TRP A 89 -7.64 6.31 33.74
CA TRP A 89 -6.86 6.85 32.63
C TRP A 89 -7.74 6.99 31.38
N ALA A 90 -7.74 8.16 30.75
CA ALA A 90 -8.63 8.46 29.62
C ALA A 90 -8.32 7.67 28.32
N THR A 91 -7.28 6.84 28.33
CA THR A 91 -6.93 5.89 27.26
C THR A 91 -6.93 4.47 27.82
N MET A 92 -7.70 3.57 27.21
CA MET A 92 -7.54 2.13 27.40
C MET A 92 -6.82 1.53 26.20
N GLN A 93 -5.78 0.74 26.46
CA GLN A 93 -5.09 -0.08 25.47
C GLN A 93 -4.66 -1.41 26.13
N PRO A 94 -5.35 -2.53 25.86
CA PRO A 94 -4.90 -3.84 26.30
C PRO A 94 -3.53 -4.20 25.70
N THR A 95 -2.77 -5.02 26.41
CA THR A 95 -1.48 -5.56 25.94
C THR A 95 -1.64 -6.89 25.21
N LYS A 96 -2.75 -7.60 25.47
CA LYS A 96 -3.06 -8.88 24.84
C LYS A 96 -3.84 -8.70 23.53
N SER A 97 -3.58 -9.58 22.57
CA SER A 97 -4.21 -9.57 21.26
C SER A 97 -5.73 -9.71 21.36
N PHE A 98 -6.45 -8.96 20.53
CA PHE A 98 -7.91 -8.94 20.48
C PHE A 98 -8.45 -10.20 19.80
N CYS A 99 -8.58 -11.29 20.56
CA CYS A 99 -9.15 -12.56 20.10
C CYS A 99 -10.66 -12.65 20.36
N GLU A 100 -11.33 -13.65 19.78
CA GLU A 100 -12.79 -13.78 19.88
C GLU A 100 -13.27 -13.82 21.35
N GLY A 101 -14.25 -13.00 21.68
CA GLY A 101 -14.81 -12.90 23.04
C GLY A 101 -13.93 -12.14 24.04
N SER A 102 -12.75 -11.66 23.65
CA SER A 102 -11.82 -10.98 24.59
C SER A 102 -12.38 -9.72 25.26
N LEU A 103 -13.46 -9.14 24.71
CA LEU A 103 -14.13 -7.97 25.28
C LEU A 103 -15.22 -8.33 26.31
N LEU A 104 -15.58 -9.62 26.48
CA LEU A 104 -16.60 -10.08 27.43
C LEU A 104 -16.36 -9.60 28.88
N PRO A 105 -15.12 -9.59 29.43
CA PRO A 105 -14.90 -9.11 30.78
C PRO A 105 -15.10 -7.59 30.96
N LEU A 106 -15.06 -6.83 29.86
CA LEU A 106 -15.16 -5.38 29.84
C LEU A 106 -16.53 -4.85 29.41
N ALA A 107 -17.39 -5.67 28.78
CA ALA A 107 -18.68 -5.28 28.21
C ALA A 107 -19.51 -4.35 29.12
N GLY A 108 -19.95 -4.85 30.28
CA GLY A 108 -20.77 -4.10 31.24
C GLY A 108 -20.00 -3.05 32.07
N ILE A 109 -18.68 -2.92 31.88
CA ILE A 109 -17.85 -1.86 32.45
C ILE A 109 -17.80 -0.69 31.46
N LEU A 110 -17.46 -0.95 30.20
CA LEU A 110 -17.43 0.06 29.14
C LEU A 110 -18.81 0.67 28.88
N ASP A 111 -19.89 -0.11 29.00
CA ASP A 111 -21.29 0.35 28.95
C ASP A 111 -21.57 1.55 29.88
N ARG A 112 -21.01 1.54 31.10
CA ARG A 112 -21.21 2.56 32.14
C ARG A 112 -20.07 3.57 32.29
N ASN A 113 -18.86 3.26 31.82
CA ASN A 113 -17.66 4.03 32.20
C ASN A 113 -17.62 5.44 31.58
N LYS A 114 -17.46 6.45 32.45
CA LYS A 114 -17.43 7.88 32.09
C LYS A 114 -16.02 8.49 31.97
N PHE A 115 -14.97 7.69 32.16
CA PHE A 115 -13.57 8.15 32.22
C PHE A 115 -12.79 7.84 30.95
N ILE A 116 -13.00 6.66 30.35
CA ILE A 116 -12.30 6.22 29.13
C ILE A 116 -12.84 7.03 27.92
N ARG A 117 -11.95 7.79 27.27
CA ARG A 117 -12.26 8.59 26.07
C ARG A 117 -11.63 8.04 24.79
N ARG A 118 -10.61 7.21 24.92
CA ARG A 118 -9.86 6.59 23.82
C ARG A 118 -9.76 5.10 24.08
N LEU A 119 -10.38 4.29 23.25
CA LEU A 119 -10.45 2.84 23.38
C LEU A 119 -9.70 2.20 22.21
N HIS A 120 -8.43 1.85 22.46
CA HIS A 120 -7.57 1.18 21.49
C HIS A 120 -7.65 -0.33 21.74
N LEU A 121 -8.42 -0.99 20.88
CA LEU A 121 -8.62 -2.44 20.82
C LEU A 121 -7.97 -3.04 19.58
N SER A 122 -7.13 -2.27 18.88
CA SER A 122 -6.35 -2.74 17.75
C SER A 122 -5.46 -3.91 18.13
N GLY A 123 -5.15 -4.78 17.17
CA GLY A 123 -4.47 -6.07 17.39
C GLY A 123 -3.09 -5.96 18.04
N ALA A 124 -3.07 -5.89 19.38
CA ALA A 124 -1.86 -5.80 20.18
C ALA A 124 -1.04 -7.09 20.03
N GLY A 125 0.11 -6.97 19.38
CA GLY A 125 0.98 -8.09 19.01
C GLY A 125 0.67 -8.65 17.62
N VAL A 126 1.60 -8.39 16.68
CA VAL A 126 1.66 -9.14 15.42
C VAL A 126 2.05 -10.58 15.75
N THR A 127 1.10 -11.49 15.64
CA THR A 127 1.38 -12.93 15.51
C THR A 127 1.03 -13.35 14.09
N ASN A 128 1.83 -14.25 13.49
CA ASN A 128 1.71 -14.62 12.07
C ASN A 128 0.49 -15.51 11.73
N VAL A 129 -0.51 -15.56 12.62
CA VAL A 129 -1.83 -16.08 12.29
C VAL A 129 -2.48 -15.04 11.38
N LYS A 130 -2.74 -15.39 10.11
CA LYS A 130 -3.74 -14.64 9.31
C LYS A 130 -4.97 -14.49 10.19
N ALA A 131 -5.41 -13.27 10.47
CA ALA A 131 -6.70 -13.07 11.12
C ALA A 131 -7.77 -13.75 10.24
N THR A 132 -8.25 -14.92 10.67
CA THR A 132 -9.31 -15.63 9.96
C THR A 132 -10.56 -14.78 10.08
N ALA A 133 -11.14 -14.43 8.93
CA ALA A 133 -12.26 -13.50 8.85
C ALA A 133 -13.38 -13.98 9.79
N GLY A 134 -13.82 -13.08 10.65
CA GLY A 134 -14.87 -13.30 11.63
C GLY A 134 -14.39 -13.51 13.08
N ASN A 135 -13.09 -13.74 13.31
CA ASN A 135 -12.54 -13.87 14.68
C ASN A 135 -12.78 -12.64 15.58
N GLY A 136 -13.05 -11.46 14.99
CA GLY A 136 -13.37 -10.24 15.73
C GLY A 136 -14.87 -10.06 16.05
N ASP A 137 -15.77 -10.81 15.42
CA ASP A 137 -17.19 -10.41 15.31
C ASP A 137 -17.96 -10.55 16.63
N SER A 138 -17.62 -11.54 17.45
CA SER A 138 -18.22 -11.66 18.79
C SER A 138 -17.81 -10.50 19.71
N ASN A 139 -16.65 -9.86 19.48
CA ASN A 139 -16.33 -8.58 20.13
C ASN A 139 -17.03 -7.40 19.46
N ALA A 140 -17.25 -7.44 18.15
CA ALA A 140 -18.00 -6.42 17.42
C ALA A 140 -19.46 -6.30 17.91
N ARG A 141 -20.11 -7.43 18.22
CA ARG A 141 -21.44 -7.48 18.89
C ARG A 141 -21.43 -6.85 20.27
N ILE A 142 -20.36 -7.04 21.04
CA ILE A 142 -20.18 -6.40 22.35
C ILE A 142 -19.99 -4.89 22.18
N LEU A 143 -19.20 -4.47 21.19
CA LEU A 143 -19.02 -3.05 20.86
C LEU A 143 -20.31 -2.39 20.39
N HIS A 144 -21.16 -3.08 19.62
CA HIS A 144 -22.50 -2.60 19.26
C HIS A 144 -23.30 -2.24 20.53
N GLN A 145 -23.40 -3.15 21.50
CA GLN A 145 -24.11 -2.87 22.76
C GLN A 145 -23.49 -1.69 23.53
N VAL A 146 -22.16 -1.66 23.68
CA VAL A 146 -21.45 -0.54 24.35
C VAL A 146 -21.70 0.80 23.62
N LEU A 147 -21.75 0.81 22.29
CA LEU A 147 -21.99 2.02 21.48
C LEU A 147 -23.44 2.53 21.56
N LEU A 148 -24.42 1.71 21.96
CA LEU A 148 -25.79 2.17 22.18
C LEU A 148 -25.93 2.98 23.49
N SER A 149 -25.16 2.63 24.53
CA SER A 149 -25.21 3.29 25.85
C SER A 149 -24.13 4.35 26.09
N ASN A 150 -22.91 4.12 25.59
CA ASN A 150 -21.75 4.92 26.01
C ASN A 150 -21.68 6.29 25.32
N ASP A 151 -21.54 7.32 26.14
CA ASP A 151 -21.53 8.75 25.79
C ASP A 151 -20.16 9.43 25.97
N CYS A 152 -19.11 8.66 26.31
CA CYS A 152 -17.80 9.19 26.74
C CYS A 152 -16.61 8.74 25.89
N ILE A 153 -16.72 7.65 25.12
CA ILE A 153 -15.68 7.19 24.19
C ILE A 153 -15.72 8.06 22.93
N ASN A 154 -14.70 8.89 22.73
CA ASN A 154 -14.56 9.78 21.59
C ASN A 154 -13.72 9.16 20.45
N ILE A 155 -12.77 8.29 20.80
CA ILE A 155 -11.89 7.59 19.84
C ILE A 155 -12.06 6.08 20.05
N LEU A 156 -12.46 5.38 18.98
CA LEU A 156 -12.53 3.92 18.92
C LEU A 156 -11.57 3.42 17.84
N ASP A 157 -10.60 2.60 18.23
CA ASP A 157 -9.65 1.98 17.32
C ASP A 157 -9.76 0.46 17.41
N ILE A 158 -10.27 -0.14 16.34
CA ILE A 158 -10.47 -1.58 16.16
C ILE A 158 -9.74 -2.06 14.89
N SER A 159 -8.62 -1.43 14.56
CA SER A 159 -7.80 -1.82 13.42
C SER A 159 -7.04 -3.14 13.65
N ASN A 160 -6.92 -3.95 12.60
CA ASN A 160 -6.24 -5.25 12.64
C ASN A 160 -6.81 -6.19 13.74
N THR A 161 -8.14 -6.27 13.83
CA THR A 161 -8.90 -7.08 14.81
C THR A 161 -9.53 -8.34 14.22
N GLY A 162 -9.54 -8.49 12.89
CA GLY A 162 -10.12 -9.68 12.22
C GLY A 162 -11.65 -9.69 12.17
N ILE A 163 -12.27 -8.52 12.39
CA ILE A 163 -13.68 -8.26 12.15
C ILE A 163 -13.96 -8.38 10.64
N ASP A 164 -14.98 -9.13 10.23
CA ASP A 164 -15.39 -9.22 8.82
C ASP A 164 -16.56 -8.25 8.49
N ASP A 165 -17.18 -8.39 7.31
CA ASP A 165 -18.34 -7.56 6.93
C ASP A 165 -19.52 -7.70 7.91
N SER A 166 -19.69 -8.86 8.56
CA SER A 166 -20.76 -9.13 9.52
C SER A 166 -20.50 -8.48 10.88
N GLY A 167 -19.28 -8.55 11.41
CA GLY A 167 -18.90 -7.79 12.60
C GLY A 167 -18.85 -6.28 12.32
N LEU A 168 -18.46 -5.86 11.12
CA LEU A 168 -18.53 -4.47 10.70
C LEU A 168 -19.99 -3.97 10.67
N ALA A 169 -20.96 -4.81 10.28
CA ALA A 169 -22.37 -4.46 10.32
C ALA A 169 -22.87 -4.15 11.74
N GLU A 170 -22.41 -4.91 12.74
CA GLU A 170 -22.74 -4.70 14.17
C GLU A 170 -22.16 -3.36 14.66
N VAL A 171 -20.88 -3.08 14.39
CA VAL A 171 -20.25 -1.79 14.73
C VAL A 171 -20.95 -0.64 13.99
N CYS A 172 -21.30 -0.80 12.71
CA CYS A 172 -21.99 0.22 11.93
C CYS A 172 -23.40 0.53 12.48
N GLN A 173 -24.13 -0.45 13.00
CA GLN A 173 -25.43 -0.24 13.65
C GLN A 173 -25.29 0.56 14.95
N GLY A 174 -24.36 0.18 15.83
CA GLY A 174 -24.07 0.94 17.05
C GLY A 174 -23.58 2.36 16.74
N MET A 175 -22.67 2.50 15.78
CA MET A 175 -22.16 3.80 15.31
C MET A 175 -23.23 4.68 14.66
N ALA A 176 -24.25 4.12 14.00
CA ALA A 176 -25.33 4.91 13.41
C ALA A 176 -26.19 5.64 14.46
N VAL A 177 -26.20 5.15 15.71
CA VAL A 177 -26.91 5.75 16.85
C VAL A 177 -25.97 6.54 17.78
N ASN A 178 -24.72 6.08 17.94
CA ASN A 178 -23.78 6.68 18.88
C ASN A 178 -23.48 8.16 18.59
N SER A 179 -23.50 8.99 19.64
CA SER A 179 -23.31 10.44 19.51
C SER A 179 -22.01 10.99 20.13
N ALA A 180 -21.12 10.11 20.59
CA ALA A 180 -19.86 10.46 21.27
C ALA A 180 -18.61 10.21 20.42
N VAL A 181 -18.55 9.11 19.66
CA VAL A 181 -17.37 8.74 18.86
C VAL A 181 -17.16 9.75 17.73
N THR A 182 -16.08 10.53 17.83
CA THR A 182 -15.62 11.48 16.80
C THR A 182 -14.56 10.87 15.88
N THR A 183 -13.91 9.77 16.28
CA THR A 183 -12.78 9.17 15.57
C THR A 183 -12.92 7.66 15.57
N LEU A 184 -13.04 7.06 14.39
CA LEU A 184 -13.16 5.60 14.20
C LEU A 184 -12.02 5.09 13.32
N ASN A 185 -11.26 4.11 13.80
CA ASN A 185 -10.27 3.39 13.00
C ASN A 185 -10.68 1.92 12.83
N VAL A 186 -10.92 1.52 11.58
CA VAL A 186 -11.27 0.16 11.16
C VAL A 186 -10.28 -0.41 10.13
N ALA A 187 -9.07 0.16 10.05
CA ALA A 187 -8.05 -0.26 9.10
C ALA A 187 -7.62 -1.74 9.25
N ARG A 188 -7.11 -2.34 8.17
CA ARG A 188 -6.47 -3.69 8.18
C ARG A 188 -7.38 -4.86 8.63
N ASN A 189 -8.66 -4.80 8.32
CA ASN A 189 -9.66 -5.84 8.61
C ASN A 189 -10.21 -6.56 7.35
N CYS A 190 -9.83 -6.12 6.15
CA CYS A 190 -10.11 -6.81 4.86
C CYS A 190 -11.60 -6.90 4.46
N PHE A 191 -12.36 -5.83 4.69
CA PHE A 191 -13.78 -5.73 4.29
C PHE A 191 -14.01 -5.85 2.79
N SER A 192 -15.20 -6.33 2.39
CA SER A 192 -15.60 -6.37 0.99
C SER A 192 -16.36 -5.11 0.57
N ALA A 193 -16.83 -5.09 -0.69
CA ALA A 193 -17.76 -4.07 -1.18
C ALA A 193 -19.04 -3.98 -0.33
N GLN A 194 -19.47 -5.06 0.33
CA GLN A 194 -20.64 -5.06 1.21
C GLN A 194 -20.37 -4.30 2.52
N GLY A 195 -19.22 -4.52 3.16
CA GLY A 195 -18.79 -3.74 4.33
C GLY A 195 -18.68 -2.24 4.03
N ALA A 196 -18.23 -1.87 2.81
CA ALA A 196 -18.24 -0.48 2.38
C ALA A 196 -19.65 0.13 2.26
N LEU A 197 -20.68 -0.63 1.87
CA LEU A 197 -22.08 -0.16 1.85
C LEU A 197 -22.62 0.06 3.27
N MET A 198 -22.21 -0.76 4.24
CA MET A 198 -22.59 -0.61 5.66
C MET A 198 -21.95 0.65 6.28
N LEU A 199 -20.67 0.91 5.96
CA LEU A 199 -20.00 2.15 6.33
C LEU A 199 -20.64 3.39 5.68
N GLU A 200 -21.15 3.27 4.45
CA GLU A 200 -21.86 4.36 3.77
C GLU A 200 -23.20 4.68 4.44
N ASP A 201 -24.01 3.67 4.77
CA ASP A 201 -25.27 3.82 5.51
C ASP A 201 -25.04 4.39 6.93
N MET A 202 -23.98 3.95 7.62
CA MET A 202 -23.56 4.51 8.91
C MET A 202 -23.17 5.99 8.78
N LEU A 203 -22.36 6.38 7.79
CA LEU A 203 -21.99 7.78 7.52
C LEU A 203 -23.21 8.64 7.14
N GLN A 204 -24.22 8.09 6.47
CA GLN A 204 -25.46 8.81 6.17
C GLN A 204 -26.26 9.13 7.44
N LYS A 205 -26.21 8.26 8.46
CA LYS A 205 -26.97 8.40 9.72
C LYS A 205 -26.21 9.18 10.80
N ASN A 206 -24.92 8.90 11.00
CA ASN A 206 -24.11 9.53 12.03
C ASN A 206 -23.82 11.01 11.68
N THR A 207 -23.80 11.87 12.71
CA THR A 207 -23.60 13.34 12.60
C THR A 207 -22.51 13.86 13.54
N ARG A 208 -21.70 12.96 14.12
CA ARG A 208 -20.74 13.23 15.21
C ARG A 208 -19.32 12.76 14.90
N LEU A 209 -19.19 11.72 14.08
CA LEU A 209 -17.93 11.27 13.52
C LEU A 209 -17.28 12.42 12.73
N LYS A 210 -15.97 12.58 12.88
CA LYS A 210 -15.14 13.59 12.22
C LYS A 210 -13.97 12.99 11.47
N TYR A 211 -13.51 11.81 11.89
CA TYR A 211 -12.39 11.10 11.28
C TYR A 211 -12.70 9.61 11.16
N LEU A 212 -12.45 9.04 9.98
CA LEU A 212 -12.65 7.63 9.68
C LEU A 212 -11.43 7.05 8.93
N ASP A 213 -10.74 6.09 9.53
CA ASP A 213 -9.68 5.32 8.86
C ASP A 213 -10.21 3.97 8.37
N VAL A 214 -10.24 3.80 7.05
CA VAL A 214 -10.59 2.55 6.34
C VAL A 214 -9.41 2.01 5.53
N SER A 215 -8.18 2.42 5.84
CA SER A 215 -6.98 2.04 5.09
C SER A 215 -6.71 0.53 5.14
N ARG A 216 -6.07 0.02 4.09
CA ARG A 216 -5.60 -1.38 3.97
C ARG A 216 -6.69 -2.44 4.19
N ASN A 217 -7.91 -2.14 3.73
CA ASN A 217 -9.05 -3.05 3.72
C ASN A 217 -9.33 -3.68 2.35
N ALA A 218 -8.45 -3.45 1.35
CA ALA A 218 -8.60 -3.92 -0.04
C ALA A 218 -9.88 -3.42 -0.78
N LEU A 219 -10.42 -2.27 -0.36
CA LEU A 219 -11.65 -1.70 -0.94
C LEU A 219 -11.42 -1.13 -2.35
N GLY A 220 -12.14 -1.66 -3.35
CA GLY A 220 -12.05 -1.18 -4.73
C GLY A 220 -12.50 0.28 -4.92
N PHE A 221 -11.95 0.95 -5.93
CA PHE A 221 -12.15 2.38 -6.23
C PHE A 221 -13.61 2.88 -6.17
N LYS A 222 -14.57 2.11 -6.70
CA LYS A 222 -16.00 2.47 -6.68
C LYS A 222 -16.56 2.62 -5.25
N CYS A 223 -16.07 1.82 -4.31
CA CYS A 223 -16.46 1.85 -2.90
C CYS A 223 -15.82 3.04 -2.18
N ILE A 224 -14.50 3.24 -2.36
CA ILE A 224 -13.78 4.37 -1.75
C ILE A 224 -14.34 5.71 -2.23
N ASN A 225 -14.60 5.89 -3.53
CA ASN A 225 -15.14 7.15 -4.05
C ASN A 225 -16.55 7.45 -3.48
N ARG A 226 -17.43 6.44 -3.34
CA ARG A 226 -18.74 6.61 -2.69
C ARG A 226 -18.62 7.01 -1.22
N LEU A 227 -17.76 6.33 -0.46
CA LEU A 227 -17.48 6.66 0.93
C LEU A 227 -16.93 8.09 1.08
N GLN A 228 -15.96 8.49 0.24
CA GLN A 228 -15.40 9.84 0.23
C GLN A 228 -16.44 10.91 -0.15
N CYS A 229 -17.37 10.63 -1.07
CA CYS A 229 -18.49 11.54 -1.35
C CYS A 229 -19.41 11.70 -0.13
N CYS A 230 -19.80 10.61 0.54
CA CYS A 230 -20.65 10.68 1.73
C CYS A 230 -19.95 11.35 2.92
N ALA A 231 -18.66 11.07 3.12
CA ALA A 231 -17.84 11.70 4.14
C ALA A 231 -17.68 13.21 3.92
N LYS A 232 -17.45 13.66 2.67
CA LYS A 232 -17.43 15.09 2.31
C LYS A 232 -18.76 15.79 2.61
N LEU A 233 -19.90 15.15 2.32
CA LEU A 233 -21.25 15.66 2.66
C LEU A 233 -21.53 15.73 4.17
N ARG A 234 -20.70 15.09 5.00
CA ARG A 234 -20.78 15.07 6.47
C ARG A 234 -19.62 15.79 7.17
N ASN A 235 -18.70 16.39 6.41
CA ASN A 235 -17.45 16.97 6.90
C ASN A 235 -16.62 15.97 7.76
N VAL A 236 -16.51 14.74 7.27
CA VAL A 236 -15.70 13.66 7.86
C VAL A 236 -14.40 13.53 7.05
N GLU A 237 -13.26 13.64 7.73
CA GLU A 237 -11.94 13.32 7.17
C GLU A 237 -11.80 11.80 7.03
N MET A 238 -11.23 11.34 5.91
CA MET A 238 -11.07 9.91 5.63
C MET A 238 -9.65 9.52 5.23
N ARG A 239 -9.09 8.51 5.91
CA ARG A 239 -7.88 7.81 5.43
C ARG A 239 -8.28 6.56 4.64
N VAL A 240 -7.79 6.45 3.41
CA VAL A 240 -8.20 5.42 2.43
C VAL A 240 -7.03 4.66 1.79
N GLU A 241 -5.81 4.88 2.28
CA GLU A 241 -4.56 4.34 1.72
C GLU A 241 -4.52 2.80 1.64
N GLY A 242 -3.75 2.25 0.70
CA GLY A 242 -3.47 0.81 0.62
C GLY A 242 -4.68 -0.07 0.33
N ASN A 243 -5.78 0.50 -0.16
CA ASN A 243 -6.98 -0.24 -0.58
C ASN A 243 -6.91 -0.75 -2.03
N TYR A 244 -6.14 -0.09 -2.91
CA TYR A 244 -6.05 -0.39 -4.34
C TYR A 244 -5.01 -1.49 -4.65
N VAL A 245 -5.18 -2.65 -4.01
CA VAL A 245 -4.23 -3.77 -4.02
C VAL A 245 -3.94 -4.29 -5.44
N PHE A 246 -4.96 -4.34 -6.30
CA PHE A 246 -4.82 -4.83 -7.67
C PHE A 246 -4.06 -3.83 -8.55
N GLU A 247 -4.34 -2.54 -8.38
CA GLU A 247 -3.66 -1.46 -9.07
C GLU A 247 -2.17 -1.37 -8.67
N GLU A 248 -1.84 -1.49 -7.38
CA GLU A 248 -0.45 -1.55 -6.89
C GLU A 248 0.29 -2.78 -7.47
N ILE A 249 -0.37 -3.95 -7.59
CA ILE A 249 0.20 -5.14 -8.26
C ILE A 249 0.48 -4.87 -9.75
N LEU A 250 -0.42 -4.21 -10.49
CA LEU A 250 -0.21 -3.86 -11.90
C LEU A 250 0.91 -2.82 -12.09
N ASN A 251 0.97 -1.81 -11.22
CA ASN A 251 2.04 -0.80 -11.22
C ASN A 251 3.40 -1.48 -10.97
N SER A 252 3.48 -2.39 -10.00
CA SER A 252 4.69 -3.15 -9.68
C SER A 252 5.10 -4.09 -10.82
N LEU A 253 4.15 -4.85 -11.40
CA LEU A 253 4.43 -5.80 -12.48
C LEU A 253 4.94 -5.11 -13.75
N THR A 254 4.39 -3.96 -14.11
CA THR A 254 4.81 -3.24 -15.33
C THR A 254 6.25 -2.76 -15.24
N HIS A 255 6.63 -2.04 -14.20
CA HIS A 255 8.03 -1.63 -14.02
C HIS A 255 8.96 -2.80 -13.63
N GLY A 256 8.45 -3.88 -13.03
CA GLY A 256 9.21 -5.13 -12.86
C GLY A 256 9.59 -5.80 -14.19
N LEU A 257 8.70 -5.80 -15.18
CA LEU A 257 9.02 -6.21 -16.56
C LEU A 257 10.00 -5.22 -17.23
N GLY A 258 9.83 -3.92 -16.98
CA GLY A 258 10.78 -2.87 -17.38
C GLY A 258 12.19 -3.11 -16.83
N PHE A 259 12.32 -3.55 -15.58
CA PHE A 259 13.60 -3.87 -14.96
C PHE A 259 14.28 -5.05 -15.68
N ILE A 260 13.55 -6.16 -15.90
CA ILE A 260 14.07 -7.33 -16.63
C ILE A 260 14.51 -6.94 -18.05
N ALA A 261 13.71 -6.13 -18.76
CA ALA A 261 14.07 -5.61 -20.07
C ALA A 261 15.32 -4.70 -20.02
N SER A 262 15.44 -3.84 -19.00
CA SER A 262 16.61 -2.97 -18.82
C SER A 262 17.90 -3.74 -18.51
N VAL A 263 17.83 -4.86 -17.80
CA VAL A 263 18.99 -5.74 -17.58
C VAL A 263 19.47 -6.35 -18.90
N VAL A 264 18.55 -6.84 -19.74
CA VAL A 264 18.90 -7.37 -21.08
C VAL A 264 19.43 -6.26 -21.99
N GLY A 265 18.78 -5.10 -22.01
CA GLY A 265 19.23 -3.91 -22.76
C GLY A 265 20.59 -3.39 -22.29
N THR A 266 20.91 -3.50 -21.00
CA THR A 266 22.22 -3.17 -20.43
C THR A 266 23.29 -4.13 -20.95
N LEU A 267 23.05 -5.44 -20.93
CA LEU A 267 24.01 -6.42 -21.44
C LEU A 267 24.32 -6.21 -22.93
N LEU A 268 23.29 -5.94 -23.74
CA LEU A 268 23.45 -5.65 -25.17
C LEU A 268 24.19 -4.32 -25.40
N LEU A 269 23.77 -3.23 -24.75
CA LEU A 269 24.34 -1.91 -24.95
C LEU A 269 25.79 -1.81 -24.43
N MET A 270 26.10 -2.43 -23.29
CA MET A 270 27.47 -2.49 -22.78
C MET A 270 28.37 -3.39 -23.64
N SER A 271 27.83 -4.47 -24.22
CA SER A 271 28.57 -5.28 -25.21
C SER A 271 28.91 -4.48 -26.48
N ALA A 272 28.01 -3.58 -26.91
CA ALA A 272 28.30 -2.66 -28.02
C ALA A 272 29.31 -1.58 -27.62
N ALA A 273 29.16 -0.97 -26.44
CA ALA A 273 30.07 0.05 -25.92
C ALA A 273 31.49 -0.46 -25.61
N SER A 274 31.68 -1.78 -25.52
CA SER A 274 32.98 -2.46 -25.40
C SER A 274 33.51 -3.07 -26.70
N ALA A 275 32.91 -2.76 -27.86
CA ALA A 275 33.39 -3.26 -29.15
C ALA A 275 34.75 -2.65 -29.56
N PRO A 276 35.58 -3.34 -30.36
CA PRO A 276 36.84 -2.77 -30.86
C PRO A 276 36.61 -1.47 -31.64
N GLY A 277 37.31 -0.40 -31.24
CA GLY A 277 37.17 0.94 -31.81
C GLY A 277 36.35 1.92 -30.96
N THR A 278 35.63 1.46 -29.93
CA THR A 278 34.98 2.37 -28.99
C THR A 278 35.99 3.06 -28.05
N THR A 279 35.51 4.06 -27.31
CA THR A 279 36.30 4.92 -26.42
C THR A 279 35.74 4.91 -24.99
N PRO A 280 36.47 5.42 -23.98
CA PRO A 280 35.93 5.57 -22.63
C PRO A 280 34.62 6.39 -22.56
N TYR A 281 34.40 7.34 -23.48
CA TYR A 281 33.15 8.08 -23.59
C TYR A 281 31.95 7.19 -23.91
N HIS A 282 32.12 6.19 -24.78
CA HIS A 282 31.08 5.21 -25.07
C HIS A 282 30.71 4.42 -23.82
N TRP A 283 31.73 3.85 -23.16
CA TRP A 283 31.54 2.95 -22.03
C TRP A 283 30.88 3.65 -20.83
N TRP A 284 31.39 4.81 -20.42
CA TRP A 284 30.83 5.54 -19.28
C TRP A 284 29.44 6.10 -19.55
N SER A 285 29.18 6.64 -20.74
CA SER A 285 27.87 7.22 -21.06
C SER A 285 26.77 6.17 -21.21
N CYS A 286 27.10 5.02 -21.82
CA CYS A 286 26.20 3.88 -21.91
C CYS A 286 25.96 3.24 -20.54
N LEU A 287 26.98 3.19 -19.66
CA LEU A 287 26.80 2.72 -18.29
C LEU A 287 25.88 3.63 -17.47
N LEU A 288 26.06 4.96 -17.56
CA LEU A 288 25.19 5.93 -16.86
C LEU A 288 23.72 5.77 -17.25
N PHE A 289 23.43 5.64 -18.55
CA PHE A 289 22.08 5.40 -19.05
C PHE A 289 21.53 4.02 -18.63
N SER A 290 22.36 2.98 -18.71
CA SER A 290 21.97 1.61 -18.32
C SER A 290 21.64 1.50 -16.83
N LEU A 291 22.47 2.09 -15.97
CA LEU A 291 22.25 2.08 -14.52
C LEU A 291 21.05 2.94 -14.12
N SER A 292 20.76 4.04 -14.80
CA SER A 292 19.57 4.84 -14.47
C SER A 292 18.26 4.20 -14.93
N LEU A 293 18.25 3.50 -16.08
CA LEU A 293 17.15 2.61 -16.49
C LEU A 293 16.88 1.54 -15.42
N MET A 294 17.93 0.82 -15.00
CA MET A 294 17.82 -0.22 -13.98
C MET A 294 17.35 0.35 -12.63
N MET A 295 17.87 1.51 -12.23
CA MET A 295 17.53 2.17 -10.96
C MET A 295 16.06 2.60 -10.92
N LEU A 296 15.54 3.29 -11.94
CA LEU A 296 14.13 3.67 -12.01
C LEU A 296 13.21 2.45 -11.92
N TYR A 297 13.46 1.44 -12.76
CA TYR A 297 12.53 0.31 -12.82
C TYR A 297 12.55 -0.55 -11.56
N ILE A 298 13.71 -0.72 -10.90
CA ILE A 298 13.75 -1.46 -9.64
C ILE A 298 13.14 -0.65 -8.48
N SER A 299 13.41 0.66 -8.36
CA SER A 299 12.85 1.46 -7.27
C SER A 299 11.33 1.57 -7.38
N SER A 300 10.82 1.83 -8.59
CA SER A 300 9.38 1.89 -8.88
C SER A 300 8.68 0.54 -8.65
N SER A 301 9.26 -0.56 -9.17
CA SER A 301 8.73 -1.91 -8.95
C SER A 301 8.67 -2.25 -7.47
N LEU A 302 9.68 -1.89 -6.69
CA LEU A 302 9.74 -2.13 -5.24
C LEU A 302 8.76 -1.24 -4.47
N TYR A 303 8.66 0.05 -4.79
CA TYR A 303 7.73 1.01 -4.17
C TYR A 303 6.29 0.48 -4.18
N HIS A 304 5.81 0.04 -5.35
CA HIS A 304 4.48 -0.54 -5.50
C HIS A 304 4.36 -1.95 -4.90
N SER A 305 5.42 -2.77 -4.90
CA SER A 305 5.42 -4.07 -4.20
C SER A 305 5.27 -3.93 -2.67
N PHE A 306 5.90 -2.91 -2.07
CA PHE A 306 5.97 -2.72 -0.62
C PHE A 306 4.93 -1.76 -0.04
N PHE A 307 3.89 -1.41 -0.81
CA PHE A 307 2.87 -0.41 -0.44
C PHE A 307 2.16 -0.62 0.92
N MET A 308 2.15 -1.86 1.43
CA MET A 308 1.58 -2.22 2.74
C MET A 308 2.51 -1.97 3.94
N LEU A 309 3.82 -1.77 3.73
CA LEU A 309 4.83 -1.51 4.76
C LEU A 309 5.20 -0.01 4.74
N PRO A 310 4.69 0.83 5.66
CA PRO A 310 4.82 2.29 5.55
C PRO A 310 6.27 2.75 5.46
N HIS A 311 7.11 2.42 6.44
CA HIS A 311 8.52 2.84 6.46
C HIS A 311 9.35 2.34 5.26
N ALA A 312 8.95 1.25 4.59
CA ALA A 312 9.57 0.81 3.35
C ALA A 312 9.03 1.61 2.16
N LYS A 313 7.70 1.81 2.09
CA LYS A 313 7.04 2.63 1.07
C LYS A 313 7.63 4.06 1.04
N ASP A 314 7.77 4.69 2.20
CA ASP A 314 8.25 6.07 2.34
C ASP A 314 9.66 6.24 1.73
N VAL A 315 10.57 5.30 2.01
CA VAL A 315 11.95 5.31 1.47
C VAL A 315 11.97 4.95 -0.01
N LEU A 316 11.18 3.96 -0.44
CA LEU A 316 11.12 3.53 -1.83
C LEU A 316 10.48 4.59 -2.74
N GLN A 317 9.55 5.40 -2.23
CA GLN A 317 8.99 6.53 -2.96
C GLN A 317 10.06 7.56 -3.33
N ILE A 318 10.96 7.89 -2.39
CA ILE A 318 12.08 8.79 -2.66
C ILE A 318 12.97 8.19 -3.77
N LEU A 319 13.24 6.89 -3.74
CA LEU A 319 14.06 6.22 -4.76
C LEU A 319 13.36 6.12 -6.14
N ASP A 320 12.03 6.12 -6.18
CA ASP A 320 11.22 6.18 -7.40
C ASP A 320 11.31 7.58 -8.05
N HIS A 321 11.05 8.63 -7.27
CA HIS A 321 11.19 10.03 -7.71
C HIS A 321 12.64 10.36 -8.15
N VAL A 322 13.64 9.91 -7.39
CA VAL A 322 15.08 10.01 -7.73
C VAL A 322 15.41 9.26 -9.02
N GLY A 323 14.76 8.12 -9.28
CA GLY A 323 14.92 7.34 -10.50
C GLY A 323 14.59 8.13 -11.77
N ILE A 324 13.58 9.01 -11.72
CA ILE A 324 13.18 9.84 -12.88
C ILE A 324 14.27 10.87 -13.21
N TYR A 325 14.78 11.60 -12.21
CA TYR A 325 15.89 12.55 -12.39
C TYR A 325 17.13 11.87 -13.00
N LEU A 326 17.48 10.69 -12.51
CA LEU A 326 18.62 9.92 -13.01
C LEU A 326 18.38 9.38 -14.42
N LEU A 327 17.16 8.95 -14.76
CA LEU A 327 16.87 8.45 -16.11
C LEU A 327 17.00 9.57 -17.15
N ILE A 328 16.48 10.77 -16.87
CA ILE A 328 16.55 11.88 -17.83
C ILE A 328 18.01 12.23 -18.11
N ALA A 329 18.80 12.63 -17.10
CA ALA A 329 20.22 12.97 -17.29
C ALA A 329 21.06 11.80 -17.83
N GLY A 330 20.73 10.56 -17.45
CA GLY A 330 21.31 9.34 -18.01
C GLY A 330 21.06 9.19 -19.52
N SER A 331 19.83 9.41 -19.99
CA SER A 331 19.47 9.28 -21.42
C SER A 331 20.12 10.33 -22.33
N TYR A 332 20.38 11.54 -21.82
CA TYR A 332 21.18 12.55 -22.53
C TYR A 332 22.65 12.10 -22.69
N SER A 333 23.20 11.44 -21.67
CA SER A 333 24.64 11.15 -21.56
C SER A 333 25.26 10.51 -22.81
N PRO A 334 24.75 9.41 -23.41
CA PRO A 334 25.35 8.82 -24.60
C PRO A 334 25.22 9.70 -25.85
N ILE A 335 24.12 10.44 -26.01
CA ILE A 335 23.95 11.34 -27.16
C ILE A 335 24.95 12.51 -27.07
N MET A 336 25.09 13.11 -25.89
CA MET A 336 25.99 14.24 -25.68
C MET A 336 27.47 13.84 -25.68
N MET A 337 27.84 12.72 -25.05
CA MET A 337 29.24 12.28 -24.91
C MET A 337 29.80 11.52 -26.12
N ILE A 338 28.95 11.08 -27.04
CA ILE A 338 29.35 10.36 -28.26
C ILE A 338 29.02 11.23 -29.48
N ALA A 339 27.75 11.32 -29.87
CA ALA A 339 27.33 11.98 -31.11
C ALA A 339 27.62 13.49 -31.15
N LEU A 340 27.54 14.18 -30.02
CA LEU A 340 27.71 15.64 -29.93
C LEU A 340 28.95 16.09 -29.13
N HIS A 341 29.94 15.20 -28.92
CA HIS A 341 31.06 15.47 -28.00
C HIS A 341 31.89 16.72 -28.37
N HIS A 342 31.89 17.13 -29.64
CA HIS A 342 32.51 18.37 -30.12
C HIS A 342 31.78 19.65 -29.66
N SER A 343 30.46 19.59 -29.48
CA SER A 343 29.63 20.77 -29.23
C SER A 343 29.78 21.23 -27.79
N HIS A 344 30.33 22.43 -27.60
CA HIS A 344 30.36 23.06 -26.29
C HIS A 344 28.95 23.30 -25.73
N ARG A 345 27.93 23.46 -26.59
CA ARG A 345 26.53 23.65 -26.20
C ARG A 345 25.94 22.35 -25.65
N ALA A 346 26.20 21.23 -26.32
CA ALA A 346 25.80 19.90 -25.86
C ALA A 346 26.48 19.51 -24.54
N ASN A 347 27.79 19.76 -24.40
CA ASN A 347 28.52 19.50 -23.17
C ASN A 347 28.05 20.39 -21.99
N LEU A 348 27.74 21.67 -22.25
CA LEU A 348 27.16 22.56 -21.24
C LEU A 348 25.75 22.11 -20.83
N LEU A 349 24.92 21.68 -21.80
CA LEU A 349 23.60 21.13 -21.50
C LEU A 349 23.70 19.87 -20.64
N LEU A 350 24.59 18.93 -20.97
CA LEU A 350 24.82 17.72 -20.17
C LEU A 350 25.19 18.05 -18.71
N LEU A 351 26.04 19.06 -18.50
CA LEU A 351 26.38 19.53 -17.16
C LEU A 351 25.15 20.11 -16.43
N LEU A 352 24.32 20.89 -17.12
CA LEU A 352 23.09 21.46 -16.56
C LEU A 352 22.05 20.38 -16.25
N GLU A 353 21.91 19.34 -17.06
CA GLU A 353 21.05 18.17 -16.80
C GLU A 353 21.47 17.45 -15.51
N TRP A 354 22.76 17.11 -15.36
CA TRP A 354 23.25 16.43 -14.16
C TRP A 354 23.20 17.32 -12.90
N LEU A 355 23.42 18.64 -13.02
CA LEU A 355 23.24 19.58 -11.91
C LEU A 355 21.77 19.74 -11.52
N THR A 356 20.85 19.76 -12.49
CA THR A 356 19.40 19.85 -12.24
C THR A 356 18.89 18.56 -11.61
N ALA A 357 19.34 17.39 -12.09
CA ALA A 357 19.08 16.10 -11.47
C ALA A 357 19.55 16.06 -10.01
N PHE A 358 20.80 16.47 -9.73
CA PHE A 358 21.33 16.51 -8.35
C PHE A 358 20.53 17.47 -7.45
N GLY A 359 20.21 18.67 -7.93
CA GLY A 359 19.39 19.63 -7.20
C GLY A 359 17.99 19.11 -6.91
N GLY A 360 17.33 18.50 -7.90
CA GLY A 360 16.02 17.86 -7.76
C GLY A 360 16.03 16.70 -6.74
N ILE A 361 17.05 15.85 -6.77
CA ILE A 361 17.27 14.77 -5.79
C ILE A 361 17.39 15.34 -4.37
N CYS A 362 18.17 16.41 -4.18
CA CYS A 362 18.28 17.08 -2.88
C CYS A 362 16.95 17.69 -2.39
N VAL A 363 16.17 18.30 -3.28
CA VAL A 363 14.84 18.85 -2.95
C VAL A 363 13.86 17.73 -2.58
N SER A 364 13.84 16.63 -3.35
CA SER A 364 12.95 15.49 -3.12
C SER A 364 13.19 14.90 -1.73
N ILE A 365 14.44 14.54 -1.40
CA ILE A 365 14.86 14.03 -0.07
C ILE A 365 14.48 15.00 1.06
N ALA A 366 14.74 16.30 0.89
CA ALA A 366 14.43 17.30 1.90
C ALA A 366 12.92 17.48 2.12
N SER A 367 12.11 17.43 1.04
CA SER A 367 10.65 17.58 1.12
C SER A 367 9.96 16.42 1.85
N SER A 368 10.43 15.19 1.62
CA SER A 368 9.93 13.99 2.30
C SER A 368 10.26 14.00 3.79
N GLY A 369 11.50 14.38 4.16
CA GLY A 369 11.95 14.40 5.56
C GLY A 369 11.23 15.40 6.48
N VAL A 370 10.58 16.42 5.91
CA VAL A 370 9.82 17.44 6.67
C VAL A 370 8.30 17.17 6.63
N GLY A 371 7.84 16.10 5.95
CA GLY A 371 6.42 15.81 5.76
C GLY A 371 5.71 16.81 4.84
N VAL A 372 6.47 17.51 3.99
CA VAL A 372 5.96 18.53 3.06
C VAL A 372 5.51 17.93 1.73
N SER A 373 5.82 16.65 1.46
CA SER A 373 5.30 15.87 0.33
C SER A 373 3.78 16.03 0.16
N ASN A 374 3.38 16.81 -0.84
CA ASN A 374 2.01 17.18 -1.12
C ASN A 374 1.81 17.39 -2.63
N GLN A 375 0.56 17.63 -3.05
CA GLN A 375 0.25 17.76 -4.48
C GLN A 375 1.02 18.91 -5.18
N ALA A 376 1.41 19.97 -4.45
CA ALA A 376 2.22 21.06 -5.00
C ALA A 376 3.70 20.68 -5.18
N THR A 377 4.30 19.87 -4.29
CA THR A 377 5.68 19.36 -4.51
C THR A 377 5.73 18.46 -5.73
N ASN A 378 4.75 17.54 -5.88
CA ASN A 378 4.64 16.65 -7.02
C ASN A 378 4.52 17.42 -8.35
N LEU A 379 3.71 18.49 -8.38
CA LEU A 379 3.58 19.35 -9.56
C LEU A 379 4.87 20.08 -9.91
N VAL A 380 5.64 20.56 -8.92
CA VAL A 380 6.95 21.19 -9.16
C VAL A 380 7.94 20.19 -9.74
N GLU A 381 8.02 18.95 -9.23
CA GLU A 381 8.87 17.90 -9.79
C GLU A 381 8.48 17.59 -11.25
N VAL A 382 7.18 17.47 -11.56
CA VAL A 382 6.69 17.28 -12.94
C VAL A 382 7.11 18.41 -13.88
N PHE A 383 7.08 19.67 -13.44
CA PHE A 383 7.58 20.78 -14.26
C PHE A 383 9.10 20.73 -14.48
N ILE A 384 9.88 20.29 -13.49
CA ILE A 384 11.34 20.11 -13.65
C ILE A 384 11.63 18.95 -14.62
N PHE A 385 10.96 17.80 -14.47
CA PHE A 385 11.09 16.66 -15.39
C PHE A 385 10.75 17.03 -16.83
N LEU A 386 9.68 17.80 -17.05
CA LEU A 386 9.30 18.28 -18.38
C LEU A 386 10.29 19.32 -18.93
N GLY A 387 10.85 20.18 -18.07
CA GLY A 387 11.90 21.13 -18.44
C GLY A 387 13.16 20.43 -18.94
N MET A 388 13.68 19.48 -18.15
CA MET A 388 14.82 18.62 -18.50
C MET A 388 14.54 17.80 -19.76
N GLY A 389 13.37 17.15 -19.85
CA GLY A 389 12.99 16.36 -21.03
C GLY A 389 12.89 17.17 -22.33
N CYS A 390 12.54 18.45 -22.25
CA CYS A 390 12.46 19.36 -23.40
C CYS A 390 13.78 20.11 -23.70
N ALA A 391 14.79 20.06 -22.83
CA ALA A 391 15.98 20.90 -22.96
C ALA A 391 16.80 20.61 -24.24
N ALA A 392 16.69 19.41 -24.81
CA ALA A 392 17.25 19.01 -26.09
C ALA A 392 16.86 19.92 -27.26
N PHE A 393 15.70 20.60 -27.21
CA PHE A 393 15.34 21.59 -28.23
C PHE A 393 16.32 22.78 -28.28
N GLY A 394 17.03 23.09 -27.19
CA GLY A 394 18.06 24.13 -27.14
C GLY A 394 19.34 23.82 -27.93
N ILE A 395 19.49 22.56 -28.39
CA ILE A 395 20.60 22.06 -29.23
C ILE A 395 20.07 21.30 -30.47
N TRP A 396 18.85 21.61 -30.91
CA TRP A 396 18.20 20.90 -32.02
C TRP A 396 19.01 20.90 -33.32
N ASP A 397 19.67 22.02 -33.64
CA ASP A 397 20.52 22.14 -34.83
C ASP A 397 21.73 21.18 -34.78
N ASP A 398 22.35 21.04 -33.60
CA ASP A 398 23.47 20.10 -33.37
C ASP A 398 22.99 18.65 -33.54
N LEU A 399 21.80 18.31 -33.02
CA LEU A 399 21.17 17.00 -33.17
C LEU A 399 20.88 16.68 -34.65
N VAL A 400 20.30 17.62 -35.40
CA VAL A 400 19.97 17.45 -36.83
C VAL A 400 21.24 17.34 -37.69
N ALA A 401 22.33 18.00 -37.32
CA ALA A 401 23.59 17.94 -38.06
C ALA A 401 24.33 16.59 -37.89
N ASN A 402 24.18 15.91 -36.75
CA ASN A 402 25.00 14.74 -36.38
C ASN A 402 24.24 13.41 -36.31
N LEU A 403 22.90 13.41 -36.25
CA LEU A 403 22.08 12.19 -36.18
C LEU A 403 21.25 11.96 -37.46
N PRO A 404 21.12 10.71 -37.94
CA PRO A 404 20.25 10.39 -39.06
C PRO A 404 18.77 10.57 -38.70
N ALA A 405 17.93 10.87 -39.70
CA ALA A 405 16.50 11.16 -39.49
C ALA A 405 15.75 10.08 -38.67
N THR A 406 16.10 8.80 -38.84
CA THR A 406 15.53 7.69 -38.07
C THR A 406 15.83 7.79 -36.57
N ALA A 407 17.04 8.22 -36.19
CA ALA A 407 17.41 8.44 -34.79
C ALA A 407 16.63 9.63 -34.20
N LEU A 408 16.46 10.70 -34.98
CA LEU A 408 15.64 11.87 -34.60
C LEU A 408 14.17 11.49 -34.41
N TYR A 409 13.60 10.62 -35.26
CA TYR A 409 12.23 10.12 -35.09
C TYR A 409 12.07 9.24 -33.84
N LEU A 410 13.08 8.43 -33.50
CA LEU A 410 13.07 7.67 -32.24
C LEU A 410 13.18 8.60 -31.01
N LEU A 411 14.05 9.62 -31.07
CA LEU A 411 14.23 10.61 -30.02
C LEU A 411 12.94 11.43 -29.77
N VAL A 412 12.35 12.00 -30.83
CA VAL A 412 11.09 12.75 -30.76
C VAL A 412 9.92 11.84 -30.36
N GLY A 413 9.86 10.61 -30.87
CA GLY A 413 8.86 9.62 -30.46
C GLY A 413 8.94 9.27 -28.97
N GLY A 414 10.16 9.11 -28.45
CA GLY A 414 10.42 8.87 -27.03
C GLY A 414 10.02 10.06 -26.15
N GLY A 415 10.40 11.28 -26.54
CA GLY A 415 9.99 12.51 -25.84
C GLY A 415 8.46 12.70 -25.84
N MET A 416 7.81 12.48 -26.99
CA MET A 416 6.35 12.52 -27.09
C MET A 416 5.66 11.45 -26.24
N ALA A 417 6.24 10.24 -26.12
CA ALA A 417 5.71 9.21 -25.24
C ALA A 417 5.75 9.65 -23.77
N TYR A 418 6.84 10.26 -23.29
CA TYR A 418 6.89 10.83 -21.94
C TYR A 418 5.87 11.97 -21.74
N ILE A 419 5.79 12.92 -22.68
CA ILE A 419 4.87 14.08 -22.60
C ILE A 419 3.40 13.63 -22.55
N ILE A 420 3.01 12.68 -23.41
CA ILE A 420 1.66 12.09 -23.38
C ILE A 420 1.45 11.31 -22.08
N GLY A 421 2.47 10.60 -21.62
CA GLY A 421 2.47 9.87 -20.35
C GLY A 421 2.14 10.75 -19.13
N VAL A 422 2.65 11.98 -19.05
CA VAL A 422 2.38 12.90 -17.93
C VAL A 422 0.88 13.18 -17.75
N VAL A 423 0.09 13.14 -18.83
CA VAL A 423 -1.38 13.24 -18.74
C VAL A 423 -1.98 12.04 -17.98
N PHE A 424 -1.45 10.84 -18.20
CA PHE A 424 -1.87 9.63 -17.49
C PHE A 424 -1.36 9.59 -16.04
N PHE A 425 -0.17 10.15 -15.76
CA PHE A 425 0.33 10.33 -14.39
C PHE A 425 -0.62 11.21 -13.56
N ILE A 426 -0.96 12.41 -14.06
CA ILE A 426 -1.87 13.35 -13.39
C ILE A 426 -3.28 12.75 -13.23
N LEU A 427 -3.80 12.06 -14.25
CA LEU A 427 -5.09 11.36 -14.15
C LEU A 427 -5.04 10.15 -13.21
N GLY A 428 -3.86 9.59 -12.92
CA GLY A 428 -3.63 8.51 -11.98
C GLY A 428 -3.95 8.86 -10.52
N GLU A 429 -3.86 10.13 -10.12
CA GLU A 429 -4.31 10.60 -8.80
C GLU A 429 -5.84 10.47 -8.63
N ILE A 430 -6.59 10.44 -9.73
CA ILE A 430 -8.06 10.53 -9.75
C ILE A 430 -8.71 9.21 -10.19
N LYS A 431 -8.04 8.39 -11.01
CA LYS A 431 -8.60 7.18 -11.63
C LYS A 431 -7.70 5.96 -11.47
N PRO A 432 -8.25 4.78 -11.14
CA PRO A 432 -7.49 3.53 -11.05
C PRO A 432 -6.93 3.16 -12.44
N ILE A 433 -5.85 2.37 -12.46
CA ILE A 433 -5.15 1.89 -13.68
C ILE A 433 -4.45 2.99 -14.50
N TYR A 434 -4.82 4.27 -14.42
CA TYR A 434 -4.16 5.34 -15.19
C TYR A 434 -2.65 5.48 -14.86
N HIS A 435 -2.23 5.20 -13.63
CA HIS A 435 -0.81 5.16 -13.24
C HIS A 435 -0.04 3.99 -13.92
N MET A 436 -0.67 2.83 -14.08
CA MET A 436 -0.12 1.72 -14.88
C MET A 436 -0.03 2.10 -16.38
N VAL A 437 -0.95 2.93 -16.89
CA VAL A 437 -0.83 3.46 -18.26
C VAL A 437 0.34 4.43 -18.39
N TRP A 438 0.61 5.26 -17.37
CA TRP A 438 1.84 6.06 -17.28
C TRP A 438 3.10 5.19 -17.34
N HIS A 439 3.15 4.06 -16.61
CA HIS A 439 4.28 3.11 -16.67
C HIS A 439 4.52 2.59 -18.10
N MET A 440 3.46 2.26 -18.84
CA MET A 440 3.59 1.85 -20.26
C MET A 440 4.15 2.96 -21.15
N PHE A 441 3.80 4.23 -20.91
CA PHE A 441 4.39 5.37 -21.62
C PHE A 441 5.85 5.62 -21.24
N VAL A 442 6.23 5.43 -19.97
CA VAL A 442 7.63 5.50 -19.52
C VAL A 442 8.47 4.39 -20.14
N MET A 443 7.94 3.15 -20.21
CA MET A 443 8.60 2.02 -20.88
C MET A 443 8.72 2.21 -22.40
N LEU A 444 7.70 2.78 -23.06
CA LEU A 444 7.78 3.11 -24.48
C LEU A 444 8.79 4.24 -24.74
N GLY A 445 8.76 5.29 -23.92
CA GLY A 445 9.69 6.42 -24.01
C GLY A 445 11.14 5.96 -23.87
N SER A 446 11.44 5.17 -22.83
CA SER A 446 12.80 4.68 -22.57
C SER A 446 13.28 3.70 -23.63
N LEU A 447 12.41 2.81 -24.13
CA LEU A 447 12.72 1.88 -25.22
C LEU A 447 13.09 2.60 -26.51
N LEU A 448 12.38 3.67 -26.88
CA LEU A 448 12.69 4.46 -28.08
C LEU A 448 14.03 5.19 -27.94
N HIS A 449 14.36 5.73 -26.76
CA HIS A 449 15.70 6.28 -26.48
C HIS A 449 16.79 5.19 -26.51
N TRP A 450 16.54 4.02 -25.94
CA TRP A 450 17.48 2.89 -25.96
C TRP A 450 17.75 2.40 -27.38
N LEU A 451 16.71 2.24 -28.21
CA LEU A 451 16.83 1.89 -29.63
C LEU A 451 17.60 2.96 -30.42
N CYS A 452 17.38 4.24 -30.13
CA CYS A 452 18.13 5.35 -30.72
C CYS A 452 19.63 5.21 -30.42
N VAL A 453 19.98 5.06 -29.13
CA VAL A 453 21.38 4.92 -28.69
C VAL A 453 22.04 3.66 -29.25
N TYR A 454 21.36 2.51 -29.15
CA TYR A 454 21.90 1.20 -29.53
C TYR A 454 22.10 1.03 -31.05
N HIS A 455 21.22 1.59 -31.88
CA HIS A 455 21.33 1.44 -33.34
C HIS A 455 22.08 2.57 -34.05
N PHE A 456 22.14 3.78 -33.47
CA PHE A 456 22.66 4.96 -34.18
C PHE A 456 23.77 5.73 -33.46
N VAL A 457 23.94 5.58 -32.14
CA VAL A 457 24.90 6.38 -31.37
C VAL A 457 26.12 5.56 -30.92
N VAL A 458 25.92 4.38 -30.32
CA VAL A 458 27.01 3.58 -29.71
C VAL A 458 28.02 3.02 -30.72
N GLY A 459 27.75 3.13 -32.02
CA GLY A 459 28.66 2.75 -33.11
C GLY A 459 29.38 3.91 -33.81
N MET A 460 29.30 5.14 -33.29
CA MET A 460 29.89 6.33 -33.94
C MET A 460 31.40 6.44 -33.67
N ASP A 461 32.22 6.39 -34.73
CA ASP A 461 33.68 6.57 -34.63
C ASP A 461 34.05 8.04 -34.34
N LEU A 462 34.42 8.29 -33.09
CA LEU A 462 34.84 9.61 -32.60
C LEU A 462 36.18 10.06 -33.21
N VAL A 463 37.08 9.12 -33.50
CA VAL A 463 38.42 9.41 -34.06
C VAL A 463 38.28 9.89 -35.50
N ALA A 464 37.39 9.28 -36.28
CA ALA A 464 37.07 9.73 -37.64
C ALA A 464 36.37 11.11 -37.64
N THR A 465 35.52 11.42 -36.65
CA THR A 465 34.85 12.73 -36.57
C THR A 465 35.76 13.88 -36.11
N GLN A 466 36.89 13.62 -35.44
CA GLN A 466 37.87 14.68 -35.12
C GLN A 466 38.65 15.21 -36.34
N GLN A 467 38.42 14.66 -37.54
CA GLN A 467 39.08 15.05 -38.79
C GLN A 467 38.14 15.77 -39.79
N ARG A 468 36.99 16.28 -39.32
CA ARG A 468 36.02 17.07 -40.09
C ARG A 468 35.77 18.43 -39.43
#